data_AF-Q1QH02-F1
#
_entry.id   AF-Q1QH02-F1
#
_cell.length_a   1.000
_cell.length_b   1.000
_cell.length_c   1.000
_cell.angle_alpha   90.00
_cell.angle_beta   90.00
_cell.angle_gamma   90.00
#
_symmetry.space_group_name_H-M   'P 1'
#
loop_
_entity.id
_entity.type
_entity.pdbx_description
1 polymer ?
#
loop_
_entity_poly.entity_id
_entity_poly.type
_entity_poly.pdbx_seq_one_letter_code
_entity_poly.pdbx_strand_id
1 'polypeptide(L)'
;MSAIWGTKTIDQWNNSSDTNRMVKKSQTSSEVWPSPRLIKAGRVLAGVDQATLASLAGITRQAVSVVETDSGEKMDPRRRKVLEAMQRTLEDEYGVEFFAASEDSGEGVRFRKSSKD
;
A
#
# COMPACT_ATOMS: atom_id res chain seq x y z
N MET A 1 -10.99 65.76 -10.73
CA MET A 1 -11.21 64.31 -10.66
C MET A 1 -10.06 63.66 -11.44
N SER A 2 -8.87 63.49 -10.85
CA SER A 2 -8.35 62.23 -10.23
C SER A 2 -8.68 60.98 -11.04
N ALA A 3 -7.75 60.11 -11.46
CA ALA A 3 -6.36 59.91 -11.04
C ALA A 3 -5.52 59.24 -12.15
N ILE A 4 -4.26 59.65 -12.23
CA ILE A 4 -3.16 59.00 -12.94
C ILE A 4 -2.73 57.81 -12.07
N TRP A 5 -2.81 56.59 -12.60
CA TRP A 5 -2.35 55.41 -11.86
C TRP A 5 -0.83 55.27 -11.99
N GLY A 6 -0.16 55.57 -10.89
CA GLY A 6 1.28 55.39 -10.69
C GLY A 6 1.66 53.95 -10.36
N THR A 7 2.89 53.66 -10.73
CA THR A 7 3.76 52.52 -10.46
C THR A 7 3.64 51.88 -9.07
N LYS A 8 3.82 50.55 -9.02
CA LYS A 8 4.56 49.87 -7.94
C LYS A 8 5.02 48.49 -8.39
N THR A 9 6.29 48.39 -8.77
CA THR A 9 7.06 47.15 -8.75
C THR A 9 7.20 46.73 -7.28
N ILE A 10 6.71 45.54 -6.94
CA ILE A 10 6.95 44.88 -5.67
C ILE A 10 7.53 43.51 -6.01
N ASP A 11 8.85 43.40 -5.89
CA ASP A 11 9.50 42.14 -5.55
C ASP A 11 9.25 41.88 -4.06
N GLN A 12 8.68 40.71 -3.73
CA GLN A 12 9.15 39.83 -2.65
C GLN A 12 8.19 38.64 -2.44
N TRP A 13 8.70 37.45 -2.79
CA TRP A 13 8.62 36.17 -2.06
C TRP A 13 7.54 36.02 -0.98
N ASN A 14 6.54 35.17 -1.22
CA ASN A 14 6.31 33.98 -0.38
C ASN A 14 5.20 33.04 -0.87
N ASN A 15 5.43 31.76 -0.58
CA ASN A 15 4.49 30.67 -0.37
C ASN A 15 3.93 29.88 -1.57
N SER A 16 4.62 28.77 -1.84
CA SER A 16 4.08 27.42 -1.57
C SER A 16 2.68 27.15 -2.12
N SER A 17 2.60 26.77 -3.40
CA SER A 17 1.49 25.95 -3.90
C SER A 17 1.90 24.89 -4.93
N ASP A 18 3.18 24.81 -5.31
CA ASP A 18 3.64 23.84 -6.31
C ASP A 18 3.96 22.44 -5.75
N THR A 19 3.87 22.22 -4.44
CA THR A 19 3.98 20.89 -3.84
C THR A 19 2.68 20.07 -3.95
N ASN A 20 1.59 20.66 -4.43
CA ASN A 20 0.29 19.97 -4.52
C ASN A 20 0.01 19.34 -5.90
N ARG A 21 1.05 19.20 -6.75
CA ARG A 21 0.94 18.71 -8.14
C ARG A 21 1.63 17.36 -8.40
N MET A 22 1.87 16.52 -7.39
CA MET A 22 2.37 15.15 -7.61
C MET A 22 1.75 14.08 -6.70
N VAL A 23 0.51 14.29 -6.22
CA VAL A 23 -0.34 13.18 -5.74
C VAL A 23 -1.43 12.92 -6.77
N LYS A 24 -1.03 12.54 -7.99
CA LYS A 24 -1.98 12.03 -8.98
C LYS A 24 -1.44 10.75 -9.60
N LYS A 25 -2.19 9.68 -9.31
CA LYS A 25 -2.57 8.59 -10.22
C LYS A 25 -1.90 7.23 -10.00
N SER A 26 -2.24 6.58 -8.88
CA SER A 26 -2.37 5.11 -8.84
C SER A 26 -3.34 4.59 -7.76
N GLN A 27 -4.29 5.40 -7.30
CA GLN A 27 -5.51 4.84 -6.69
C GLN A 27 -6.52 4.56 -7.81
N THR A 28 -6.23 3.56 -8.63
CA THR A 28 -7.27 2.84 -9.37
C THR A 28 -7.99 1.97 -8.36
N SER A 29 -9.14 2.44 -7.87
CA SER A 29 -10.02 1.82 -6.87
C SER A 29 -10.60 0.44 -7.26
N SER A 30 -10.05 -0.20 -8.30
CA SER A 30 -10.45 -1.51 -8.81
C SER A 30 -9.39 -2.60 -8.63
N GLU A 31 -8.15 -2.25 -8.26
CA GLU A 31 -7.06 -3.23 -8.15
C GLU A 31 -7.02 -3.86 -6.75
N VAL A 32 -6.88 -5.19 -6.70
CA VAL A 32 -6.79 -5.94 -5.45
C VAL A 32 -5.42 -5.68 -4.83
N TRP A 33 -5.42 -4.98 -3.69
CA TRP A 33 -4.20 -4.58 -3.01
C TRP A 33 -4.20 -5.08 -1.55
N PRO A 34 -3.08 -5.65 -1.06
CA PRO A 34 -1.92 -6.15 -1.82
C PRO A 34 -2.31 -7.29 -2.78
N SER A 35 -1.51 -7.53 -3.83
CA SER A 35 -1.76 -8.66 -4.72
C SER A 35 -1.56 -10.00 -4.00
N PRO A 36 -2.22 -11.10 -4.40
CA PRO A 36 -2.00 -12.41 -3.77
C PRO A 36 -0.54 -12.87 -3.81
N ARG A 37 0.17 -12.53 -4.90
CA ARG A 37 1.61 -12.77 -5.03
C ARG A 37 2.40 -12.01 -3.97
N LEU A 38 2.04 -10.76 -3.71
CA LEU A 38 2.72 -9.93 -2.74
C LEU A 38 2.46 -10.43 -1.30
N ILE A 39 1.24 -10.86 -0.99
CA ILE A 39 0.90 -11.52 0.28
C ILE A 39 1.73 -12.78 0.50
N LYS A 40 1.85 -13.64 -0.52
CA LYS A 40 2.72 -14.82 -0.46
C LYS A 40 4.18 -14.44 -0.19
N ALA A 41 4.67 -13.39 -0.85
CA ALA A 41 6.02 -12.89 -0.62
C ALA A 41 6.20 -12.39 0.83
N GLY A 42 5.22 -11.69 1.38
CA GLY A 42 5.21 -11.27 2.79
C GLY A 42 5.24 -12.45 3.75
N ARG A 43 4.45 -13.51 3.48
CA ARG A 43 4.48 -14.74 4.27
C ARG A 43 5.86 -15.41 4.24
N VAL A 44 6.45 -15.53 3.05
CA VAL A 44 7.77 -16.13 2.88
C VAL A 44 8.85 -15.29 3.58
N LEU A 45 8.76 -13.96 3.47
CA LEU A 45 9.65 -13.03 4.16
C LEU A 45 9.59 -13.21 5.69
N ALA A 46 8.38 -13.35 6.24
CA ALA A 46 8.14 -13.58 7.66
C ALA A 46 8.57 -15.00 8.13
N GLY A 47 8.95 -15.89 7.22
CA GLY A 47 9.37 -17.25 7.56
C GLY A 47 8.24 -18.13 8.11
N VAL A 48 6.98 -17.76 7.89
CA VAL A 48 5.81 -18.46 8.44
C VAL A 48 5.17 -19.39 7.40
N ASP A 49 4.74 -20.57 7.82
CA ASP A 49 4.02 -21.49 6.95
C ASP A 49 2.54 -21.10 6.78
N GLN A 50 1.85 -21.74 5.84
CA GLN A 50 0.44 -21.45 5.57
C GLN A 50 -0.48 -21.84 6.73
N ALA A 51 -0.12 -22.85 7.52
CA ALA A 51 -0.96 -23.35 8.62
C ALA A 51 -0.96 -22.36 9.79
N THR A 52 0.21 -21.87 10.15
CA THR A 52 0.43 -20.89 11.20
C THR A 52 -0.22 -19.56 10.83
N LEU A 53 0.00 -19.07 9.60
CA LEU A 53 -0.68 -17.84 9.14
C LEU A 53 -2.21 -18.00 9.19
N ALA A 54 -2.74 -19.14 8.73
CA ALA A 54 -4.18 -19.39 8.76
C ALA A 54 -4.75 -19.41 10.19
N SER A 55 -4.03 -20.04 11.12
CA SER A 55 -4.43 -20.08 12.54
C SER A 55 -4.50 -18.68 13.14
N LEU A 56 -3.50 -17.84 12.90
CA LEU A 56 -3.45 -16.47 13.41
C LEU A 56 -4.49 -15.56 12.75
N ALA A 57 -4.73 -15.74 11.45
CA ALA A 57 -5.73 -14.98 10.69
C ALA A 57 -7.17 -15.46 10.91
N GLY A 58 -7.41 -16.53 11.69
CA GLY A 58 -8.76 -17.06 11.93
C GLY A 58 -9.44 -17.64 10.69
N ILE A 59 -8.66 -18.19 9.76
CA ILE A 59 -9.13 -18.75 8.48
C ILE A 59 -8.61 -20.18 8.30
N THR A 60 -9.09 -20.87 7.25
CA THR A 60 -8.57 -22.22 6.95
C THR A 60 -7.26 -22.16 6.17
N ARG A 61 -6.38 -23.15 6.38
CA ARG A 61 -5.16 -23.32 5.57
C ARG A 61 -5.48 -23.43 4.07
N GLN A 62 -6.60 -24.07 3.72
CA GLN A 62 -7.04 -24.18 2.33
C GLN A 62 -7.37 -22.80 1.74
N ALA A 63 -8.00 -21.90 2.50
CA ALA A 63 -8.27 -20.55 2.05
C ALA A 63 -6.98 -19.78 1.74
N VAL A 64 -5.96 -19.90 2.60
CA VAL A 64 -4.61 -19.37 2.35
C VAL A 64 -4.04 -19.92 1.04
N SER A 65 -4.03 -21.25 0.87
CA SER A 65 -3.48 -21.87 -0.33
C SER A 65 -4.19 -21.42 -1.60
N VAL A 66 -5.53 -21.31 -1.58
CA VAL A 66 -6.32 -20.87 -2.74
C VAL A 66 -5.97 -19.44 -3.11
N VAL A 67 -5.97 -18.53 -2.13
CA VAL A 67 -5.63 -17.12 -2.36
C VAL A 67 -4.22 -16.97 -2.90
N GLU A 68 -3.21 -17.63 -2.31
CA GLU A 68 -1.81 -17.51 -2.77
C GLU A 68 -1.56 -17.99 -4.21
N THR A 69 -2.44 -18.85 -4.74
CA THR A 69 -2.38 -19.34 -6.13
C THR A 69 -3.35 -18.63 -7.07
N ASP A 70 -4.14 -17.69 -6.56
CA ASP A 70 -5.09 -16.96 -7.37
C ASP A 70 -4.36 -16.04 -8.36
N SER A 71 -4.68 -16.23 -9.64
CA SER A 71 -4.16 -15.45 -10.77
C SER A 71 -5.30 -14.84 -11.59
N GLY A 72 -6.54 -14.91 -11.08
CA GLY A 72 -7.70 -14.35 -11.75
C GLY A 72 -7.68 -12.82 -11.80
N GLU A 73 -8.14 -12.26 -12.91
CA GLU A 73 -8.29 -10.81 -13.09
C GLU A 73 -9.34 -10.19 -12.14
N LYS A 74 -10.25 -11.01 -11.60
CA LYS A 74 -11.33 -10.59 -10.70
C LYS A 74 -11.27 -11.40 -9.41
N MET A 75 -11.25 -10.69 -8.29
CA MET A 75 -11.31 -11.26 -6.94
C MET A 75 -12.74 -11.20 -6.40
N ASP A 76 -13.30 -12.35 -6.03
CA ASP A 76 -14.61 -12.38 -5.38
C ASP A 76 -14.51 -11.88 -3.91
N PRO A 77 -15.63 -11.40 -3.33
CA PRO A 77 -15.62 -10.82 -1.98
C PRO A 77 -15.12 -11.75 -0.87
N ARG A 78 -15.28 -13.08 -1.00
CA ARG A 78 -14.81 -14.02 0.03
C ARG A 78 -13.30 -14.14 0.00
N ARG A 79 -12.70 -14.29 -1.19
CA ARG A 79 -11.24 -14.32 -1.33
C ARG A 79 -10.60 -13.00 -0.94
N ARG A 80 -11.26 -11.87 -1.23
CA ARG A 80 -10.81 -10.55 -0.74
C ARG A 80 -10.72 -10.49 0.78
N LYS A 81 -11.75 -10.97 1.50
CA LYS A 81 -11.72 -11.02 2.98
C LYS A 81 -10.58 -11.88 3.52
N VAL A 82 -10.29 -13.00 2.86
CA VAL A 82 -9.16 -13.87 3.22
C VAL A 82 -7.83 -13.13 3.02
N LEU A 83 -7.68 -12.44 1.89
CA LEU A 83 -6.48 -11.67 1.58
C LEU A 83 -6.26 -10.51 2.59
N GLU A 84 -7.33 -9.79 2.94
CA GLU A 84 -7.30 -8.74 3.97
C GLU A 84 -6.92 -9.30 5.35
N ALA A 85 -7.44 -10.48 5.73
CA ALA A 85 -7.09 -11.12 6.99
C ALA A 85 -5.60 -11.52 7.02
N MET A 86 -5.12 -12.12 5.93
CA MET A 86 -3.70 -12.48 5.79
C MET A 86 -2.79 -11.24 5.85
N GLN A 87 -3.18 -10.15 5.18
CA GLN A 87 -2.44 -8.89 5.21
C GLN A 87 -2.28 -8.38 6.64
N ARG A 88 -3.41 -8.21 7.35
CA ARG A 88 -3.42 -7.68 8.72
C ARG A 88 -2.57 -8.53 9.65
N THR A 89 -2.70 -9.85 9.59
CA THR A 89 -1.87 -10.74 10.41
C THR A 89 -0.38 -10.58 10.12
N LEU A 90 0.03 -10.43 8.87
CA LEU A 90 1.44 -10.17 8.53
C LEU A 90 1.92 -8.80 9.05
N GLU A 91 1.08 -7.78 8.95
CA GLU A 91 1.40 -6.42 9.42
C GLU A 91 1.48 -6.32 10.95
N ASP A 92 0.55 -6.96 11.65
CA ASP A 92 0.37 -6.84 13.09
C ASP A 92 1.28 -7.82 13.86
N GLU A 93 1.33 -9.09 13.45
CA GLU A 93 2.06 -10.13 14.19
C GLU A 93 3.52 -10.25 13.77
N TYR A 94 3.83 -9.92 12.51
CA TYR A 94 5.16 -10.12 11.93
C TYR A 94 5.87 -8.82 11.55
N GLY A 95 5.23 -7.66 11.76
CA GLY A 95 5.81 -6.36 11.42
C GLY A 95 6.14 -6.21 9.94
N VAL A 96 5.39 -6.88 9.06
CA VAL A 96 5.52 -6.74 7.61
C VAL A 96 4.89 -5.43 7.16
N GLU A 97 5.42 -4.83 6.10
CA GLU A 97 4.86 -3.65 5.43
C GLU A 97 4.82 -3.90 3.91
N PHE A 98 3.66 -3.67 3.30
CA PHE A 98 3.46 -3.71 1.86
C PHE A 98 3.49 -2.29 1.29
N PHE A 99 4.18 -2.10 0.17
CA PHE A 99 4.27 -0.78 -0.48
C PHE A 99 3.97 -0.90 -1.97
N ALA A 100 3.15 0.03 -2.46
CA ALA A 100 2.81 0.14 -3.87
C ALA A 100 4.04 0.50 -4.71
N ALA A 101 3.96 0.22 -6.01
CA ALA A 101 4.96 0.69 -6.95
C ALA A 101 5.08 2.23 -6.90
N SER A 102 6.30 2.71 -7.07
CA SER A 102 6.65 4.12 -7.24
C SER A 102 7.21 4.33 -8.66
N GLU A 103 7.61 5.56 -8.99
CA GLU A 103 8.28 5.85 -10.28
C GLU A 103 9.62 5.10 -10.42
N ASP A 104 10.33 4.90 -9.30
CA ASP A 104 11.69 4.36 -9.29
C ASP A 104 11.77 2.88 -8.87
N SER A 105 10.69 2.30 -8.36
CA SER A 105 10.67 0.92 -7.86
C SER A 105 9.32 0.24 -8.05
N GLY A 106 9.33 -1.06 -8.35
CA GLY A 106 8.12 -1.88 -8.36
C GLY A 106 7.47 -2.01 -6.97
N GLU A 107 6.28 -2.61 -6.93
CA GLU A 107 5.63 -3.00 -5.68
C GLU A 107 6.50 -3.95 -4.86
N GLY A 108 6.36 -3.93 -3.54
CA GLY A 108 7.19 -4.77 -2.69
C GLY A 108 6.69 -4.94 -1.27
N VAL A 109 7.48 -5.73 -0.53
CA VAL A 109 7.22 -6.11 0.85
C VAL A 109 8.53 -6.09 1.64
N ARG A 110 8.48 -5.63 2.89
CA ARG A 110 9.65 -5.54 3.78
C ARG A 110 9.24 -5.68 5.24
N PHE A 111 10.21 -5.84 6.14
CA PHE A 111 9.98 -5.61 7.57
C PHE A 111 9.95 -4.12 7.88
N ARG A 112 9.06 -3.72 8.78
CA ARG A 112 9.02 -2.38 9.36
C ARG A 112 10.36 -2.10 10.02
N LYS A 113 10.94 -0.93 9.73
CA LYS A 113 12.16 -0.50 10.43
C LYS A 113 11.82 -0.33 11.91
N SER A 114 12.55 -1.00 12.79
CA SER A 114 12.57 -0.63 14.20
C SER A 114 13.14 0.79 14.28
N SER A 115 12.40 1.73 14.86
CA SER A 115 13.00 2.96 15.37
C SER A 115 14.13 2.53 16.30
N LYS A 116 15.39 2.74 15.92
CA LYS A 116 16.48 2.64 16.88
C LYS A 116 16.33 3.86 17.80
N ASP A 117 16.00 3.62 19.07
CA ASP A 117 16.20 4.57 20.16
C ASP A 117 17.70 4.84 20.36
#